data_AF-A0A7V6V3T9-F1
#
_entry.id   AF-A0A7V6V3T9-F1
#
_cell.length_a   1.000
_cell.length_b   1.000
_cell.length_c   1.000
_cell.angle_alpha   90.00
_cell.angle_beta   90.00
_cell.angle_gamma   90.00
#
_symmetry.space_group_name_H-M   'P 1'
#
loop_
_entity.id
_entity.type
_entity.pdbx_description
1 polymer ?
#
loop_
_entity_poly.entity_id
_entity_poly.type
_entity_poly.pdbx_seq_one_letter_code
_entity_poly.pdbx_strand_id
1 'polypeptide(L)'
;YAVSSHLTPLAETLVDLTLDEEAPPEFHPLNRIMNYRKLFLKGRKKRHLSLAQYEQLRLTLDTTVHMGLLVHLLLVLSPGRKENYPRVDMEQLARSWVYRIPFLPRLIPRYDADVKKLPTAMFDAYYQDYVFPFVRNELKMKGYFSMKEQRRFFNQLFFSGVLLGLESDFACRQIQSQQS
;
A
#
# COMPACT_ATOMS: atom_id res chain seq x y z
N TYR A 1 -18.16 9.42 5.11
CA TYR A 1 -17.54 9.97 3.88
C TYR A 1 -16.35 10.92 4.14
N ALA A 2 -15.68 10.88 5.30
CA ALA A 2 -14.59 11.82 5.65
C ALA A 2 -13.20 11.17 5.90
N VAL A 3 -13.10 9.84 5.84
CA VAL A 3 -11.85 9.10 6.17
C VAL A 3 -11.01 8.81 4.92
N SER A 4 -11.65 8.53 3.77
CA SER A 4 -10.89 8.28 2.54
C SER A 4 -10.24 9.56 2.00
N SER A 5 -10.88 10.73 2.14
CA SER A 5 -10.38 11.98 1.54
C SER A 5 -8.99 12.42 2.04
N HIS A 6 -8.56 12.02 3.23
CA HIS A 6 -7.25 12.37 3.79
C HIS A 6 -6.22 11.24 3.72
N LEU A 7 -6.65 9.98 3.65
CA LEU A 7 -5.74 8.83 3.48
C LEU A 7 -5.47 8.51 2.01
N THR A 8 -6.42 8.79 1.13
CA THR A 8 -6.28 8.61 -0.32
C THR A 8 -5.10 9.42 -0.88
N PRO A 9 -4.88 10.71 -0.53
CA PRO A 9 -3.69 11.43 -1.00
C PRO A 9 -2.35 10.78 -0.59
N LEU A 10 -2.27 10.16 0.59
CA LEU A 10 -1.07 9.44 1.03
C LEU A 10 -0.87 8.12 0.27
N ALA A 11 -1.96 7.39 0.00
CA ALA A 11 -1.95 6.20 -0.84
C ALA A 11 -1.54 6.53 -2.29
N GLU A 12 -2.11 7.60 -2.86
CA GLU A 12 -1.77 8.13 -4.17
C GLU A 12 -0.30 8.54 -4.25
N THR A 13 0.22 9.25 -3.23
CA THR A 13 1.64 9.63 -3.15
C THR A 13 2.56 8.39 -3.19
N LEU A 14 2.17 7.30 -2.54
CA LEU A 14 2.91 6.04 -2.62
C LEU A 14 2.89 5.44 -4.03
N VAL A 15 1.76 5.49 -4.72
CA VAL A 15 1.63 5.06 -6.12
C VAL A 15 2.50 5.93 -7.04
N ASP A 16 2.46 7.25 -6.88
CA ASP A 16 3.25 8.19 -7.67
C ASP A 16 4.74 7.95 -7.53
N LEU A 17 5.22 7.73 -6.30
CA LEU A 17 6.60 7.28 -6.04
C LEU A 17 6.95 5.98 -6.76
N THR A 18 6.03 5.01 -6.81
CA THR A 18 6.28 3.74 -7.51
C THR A 18 6.41 3.94 -9.01
N LEU A 19 5.67 4.90 -9.57
CA LEU A 19 5.66 5.24 -10.99
C LEU A 19 6.75 6.23 -11.41
N ASP A 20 7.62 6.64 -10.46
CA ASP A 20 8.69 7.61 -10.71
C ASP A 20 8.16 9.02 -11.05
N GLU A 21 6.98 9.35 -10.50
CA GLU A 21 6.42 10.70 -10.53
C GLU A 21 6.96 11.52 -9.35
N GLU A 22 6.91 12.84 -9.47
CA GLU A 22 7.44 13.76 -8.46
C GLU A 22 6.70 13.56 -7.13
N ALA A 23 7.45 13.37 -6.05
CA ALA A 23 6.89 13.07 -4.75
C ALA A 23 7.43 14.02 -3.68
N PRO A 24 6.67 14.25 -2.59
CA PRO A 24 7.11 15.12 -1.51
C PRO A 24 8.42 14.63 -0.85
N PRO A 25 9.27 15.56 -0.35
CA PRO A 25 10.59 15.23 0.21
C PRO A 25 10.58 14.18 1.32
N GLU A 26 9.53 14.15 2.15
CA GLU A 26 9.36 13.22 3.25
C GLU A 26 9.26 11.75 2.80
N PHE A 27 8.93 11.51 1.52
CA PHE A 27 8.88 10.19 0.91
C PHE A 27 10.18 9.78 0.20
N HIS A 28 11.14 10.70 0.04
CA HIS A 28 12.45 10.39 -0.57
C HIS A 28 13.18 9.18 0.05
N PRO A 29 13.08 8.88 1.36
CA PRO A 29 13.68 7.66 1.93
C PRO A 29 13.16 6.36 1.28
N LEU A 30 11.92 6.35 0.77
CA LEU A 30 11.35 5.19 0.07
C LEU A 30 11.89 5.03 -1.33
N ASN A 31 12.46 6.08 -1.95
CA ASN A 31 12.96 5.99 -3.30
C ASN A 31 13.96 4.84 -3.47
N ARG A 32 14.83 4.56 -2.50
CA ARG A 32 15.78 3.42 -2.61
C ARG A 32 15.11 2.05 -2.53
N ILE A 33 14.12 1.89 -1.66
CA ILE A 33 13.41 0.61 -1.42
C ILE A 33 12.44 0.31 -2.56
N MET A 34 11.72 1.35 -2.99
CA MET A 34 10.79 1.28 -4.10
C MET A 34 11.56 1.19 -5.41
N ASN A 35 12.69 1.89 -5.61
CA ASN A 35 13.52 1.78 -6.83
C ASN A 35 14.04 0.36 -7.09
N TYR A 36 14.43 -0.39 -6.05
CA TYR A 36 14.82 -1.79 -6.22
C TYR A 36 13.64 -2.64 -6.76
N ARG A 37 12.41 -2.31 -6.36
CA ARG A 37 11.19 -2.98 -6.83
C ARG A 37 10.68 -2.46 -8.17
N LYS A 38 10.97 -1.19 -8.49
CA LYS A 38 10.77 -0.60 -9.83
C LYS A 38 11.54 -1.37 -10.89
N LEU A 39 12.69 -1.97 -10.57
CA LEU A 39 13.44 -2.82 -11.51
C LEU A 39 12.63 -4.04 -12.01
N PHE A 40 11.70 -4.54 -11.19
CA PHE A 40 10.89 -5.71 -11.54
C PHE A 40 9.62 -5.34 -12.31
N LEU A 41 9.08 -4.12 -12.13
CA LEU A 41 8.08 -3.54 -13.03
C LEU A 41 8.71 -3.05 -14.36
N LYS A 42 10.02 -2.76 -14.35
CA LYS A 42 10.84 -2.36 -15.51
C LYS A 42 11.18 -3.50 -16.49
N GLY A 43 10.19 -4.32 -16.83
CA GLY A 43 10.16 -4.84 -18.20
C GLY A 43 9.97 -3.72 -19.22
N ARG A 44 9.40 -2.58 -18.81
CA ARG A 44 9.04 -1.44 -19.66
C ARG A 44 9.09 -0.13 -18.85
N LYS A 45 10.13 0.71 -19.04
CA LYS A 45 10.08 2.15 -18.66
C LYS A 45 8.75 2.77 -19.16
N LYS A 46 8.21 3.84 -18.54
CA LYS A 46 6.96 4.55 -18.96
C LYS A 46 6.84 4.74 -20.49
N ARG A 47 7.97 4.95 -21.17
CA ARG A 47 8.13 5.05 -22.64
C ARG A 47 7.77 3.78 -23.45
N HIS A 48 7.61 2.64 -22.79
CA HIS A 48 7.39 1.33 -23.40
C HIS A 48 6.00 0.76 -23.11
N LEU A 49 5.21 1.44 -22.27
CA LEU A 49 3.80 1.12 -22.04
C LEU A 49 2.95 2.01 -22.95
N SER A 50 1.86 1.45 -23.48
CA SER A 50 0.82 2.30 -24.07
C SER A 50 0.12 3.11 -22.96
N LEU A 51 -0.59 4.17 -23.34
CA LEU A 51 -1.39 4.97 -22.39
C LEU A 51 -2.36 4.09 -21.60
N ALA A 52 -3.10 3.20 -22.28
CA ALA A 52 -4.02 2.26 -21.65
C ALA A 52 -3.33 1.30 -20.67
N GLN A 53 -2.13 0.80 -21.01
CA GLN A 53 -1.36 -0.06 -20.10
C GLN A 53 -0.87 0.70 -18.87
N TYR A 54 -0.52 1.97 -19.04
CA TYR A 54 -0.10 2.84 -17.96
C TYR A 54 -1.26 3.16 -17.00
N GLU A 55 -2.42 3.52 -17.54
CA GLU A 55 -3.64 3.76 -16.76
C GLU A 55 -4.07 2.52 -15.98
N GLN A 56 -4.06 1.35 -16.63
CA GLN A 56 -4.37 0.09 -15.97
C GLN A 56 -3.35 -0.27 -14.89
N LEU A 57 -2.06 0.01 -15.12
CA LEU A 57 -1.02 -0.17 -14.10
C LEU A 57 -1.28 0.74 -12.90
N ARG A 58 -1.53 2.04 -13.12
CA ARG A 58 -1.83 3.00 -12.05
C ARG A 58 -3.06 2.55 -11.26
N LEU A 59 -4.14 2.18 -11.94
CA LEU A 59 -5.35 1.65 -11.31
C LEU A 59 -5.06 0.39 -10.47
N THR A 60 -4.25 -0.53 -10.99
CA THR A 60 -3.91 -1.77 -10.27
C THR A 60 -3.08 -1.48 -9.02
N LEU A 61 -2.09 -0.59 -9.10
CA LEU A 61 -1.27 -0.16 -7.97
C LEU A 61 -2.14 0.53 -6.90
N ASP A 62 -2.97 1.46 -7.33
CA ASP A 62 -3.88 2.21 -6.46
C ASP A 62 -4.88 1.28 -5.76
N THR A 63 -5.52 0.39 -6.52
CA THR A 63 -6.43 -0.63 -5.99
C THR A 63 -5.71 -1.54 -5.00
N THR A 64 -4.44 -1.90 -5.25
CA THR A 64 -3.68 -2.76 -4.33
C THR A 64 -3.49 -2.09 -2.96
N VAL A 65 -3.09 -0.81 -2.94
CA VAL A 65 -2.89 -0.06 -1.69
C VAL A 65 -4.23 0.14 -0.99
N HIS A 66 -5.28 0.51 -1.71
CA HIS A 66 -6.62 0.72 -1.16
C HIS A 66 -7.26 -0.57 -0.64
N MET A 67 -7.07 -1.71 -1.30
CA MET A 67 -7.53 -3.02 -0.81
C MET A 67 -6.84 -3.37 0.51
N GLY A 68 -5.52 -3.17 0.57
CA GLY A 68 -4.77 -3.31 1.82
C GLY A 68 -5.30 -2.39 2.92
N LEU A 69 -5.54 -1.12 2.57
CA LEU A 69 -6.16 -0.17 3.47
C LEU A 69 -7.50 -0.72 3.95
N LEU A 70 -8.42 -1.18 3.12
CA LEU A 70 -9.70 -1.73 3.60
C LEU A 70 -9.53 -2.94 4.54
N VAL A 71 -8.58 -3.83 4.25
CA VAL A 71 -8.33 -5.04 5.05
C VAL A 71 -7.88 -4.74 6.49
N HIS A 72 -7.30 -3.57 6.78
CA HIS A 72 -6.98 -3.22 8.17
C HIS A 72 -8.19 -3.24 9.11
N LEU A 73 -9.40 -3.03 8.58
CA LEU A 73 -10.64 -3.05 9.36
C LEU A 73 -10.88 -4.41 10.03
N LEU A 74 -10.32 -5.47 9.46
CA LEU A 74 -10.40 -6.83 10.00
C LEU A 74 -9.37 -7.06 11.11
N LEU A 75 -8.30 -6.25 11.16
CA LEU A 75 -7.22 -6.33 12.15
C LEU A 75 -7.53 -5.57 13.44
N VAL A 76 -8.51 -4.67 13.40
CA VAL A 76 -8.85 -3.80 14.53
C VAL A 76 -10.18 -4.23 15.11
N LEU A 77 -10.14 -4.79 16.33
CA LEU A 77 -11.32 -4.89 17.17
C LEU A 77 -11.61 -3.49 17.75
N SER A 78 -12.82 -3.01 17.52
CA SER A 78 -13.50 -1.91 18.24
C SER A 78 -13.54 -0.51 17.57
N PRO A 79 -14.70 0.19 17.63
CA PRO A 79 -14.97 1.41 16.89
C PRO A 79 -14.47 2.64 17.64
N GLY A 80 -13.42 3.29 17.12
CA GLY A 80 -12.93 4.58 17.62
C GLY A 80 -13.21 5.75 16.69
N ARG A 81 -13.75 5.50 15.48
CA ARG A 81 -13.91 6.53 14.44
C ARG A 81 -15.16 7.34 14.66
N LYS A 82 -15.12 8.24 15.63
CA LYS A 82 -16.04 9.38 15.64
C LYS A 82 -15.50 10.44 14.68
N GLU A 83 -16.41 10.96 13.88
CA GLU A 83 -16.15 11.77 12.70
C GLU A 83 -15.21 12.96 12.94
N ASN A 84 -14.50 13.31 11.86
CA ASN A 84 -13.51 14.38 11.70
C ASN A 84 -12.12 14.11 12.32
N TYR A 85 -11.16 13.90 11.42
CA TYR A 85 -9.71 13.75 11.66
C TYR A 85 -8.86 15.05 11.67
N PRO A 86 -9.37 16.30 11.69
CA PRO A 86 -8.49 17.47 11.63
C PRO A 86 -7.55 17.60 12.85
N ARG A 87 -7.71 16.74 13.86
CA ARG A 87 -6.80 16.61 15.01
C ARG A 87 -5.64 15.62 14.80
N VAL A 88 -5.68 14.76 13.77
CA VAL A 88 -4.57 13.86 13.45
C VAL A 88 -3.54 14.65 12.64
N ASP A 89 -2.32 14.73 13.15
CA ASP A 89 -1.20 15.29 12.41
C ASP A 89 -0.87 14.36 11.23
N MET A 90 -1.33 14.76 10.04
CA MET A 90 -1.15 14.00 8.80
C MET A 90 0.32 13.91 8.39
N GLU A 91 1.13 14.90 8.72
CA GLU A 91 2.56 14.91 8.42
C GLU A 91 3.29 13.90 9.33
N GLN A 92 2.95 13.88 10.62
CA GLN A 92 3.46 12.87 11.55
C GLN A 92 3.02 11.45 11.16
N LEU A 93 1.76 11.28 10.76
CA LEU A 93 1.24 10.00 10.26
C LEU A 93 2.04 9.54 9.04
N ALA A 94 2.21 10.42 8.05
CA ALA A 94 2.99 10.15 6.84
C ALA A 94 4.42 9.74 7.19
N ARG A 95 5.11 10.48 8.07
CA ARG A 95 6.46 10.15 8.54
C ARG A 95 6.50 8.77 9.20
N SER A 96 5.64 8.50 10.20
CA SER A 96 5.60 7.19 10.91
C SER A 96 5.40 6.04 9.92
N TRP A 97 4.43 6.19 9.03
CA TRP A 97 4.10 5.20 8.01
C TRP A 97 5.28 4.92 7.08
N VAL A 98 5.87 5.97 6.50
CA VAL A 98 7.00 5.89 5.57
C VAL A 98 8.20 5.16 6.20
N TYR A 99 8.55 5.49 7.45
CA TYR A 99 9.67 4.85 8.14
C TYR A 99 9.45 3.36 8.44
N ARG A 100 8.20 2.89 8.47
CA ARG A 100 7.84 1.51 8.80
C ARG A 100 7.71 0.58 7.59
N ILE A 101 7.45 1.13 6.40
CA ILE A 101 7.41 0.36 5.13
C ILE A 101 8.63 -0.56 4.91
N PRO A 102 9.89 -0.12 5.13
CA PRO A 102 11.07 -0.99 4.99
C PRO A 102 11.01 -2.26 5.86
N PHE A 103 10.35 -2.18 7.02
CA PHE A 103 10.25 -3.25 8.01
C PHE A 103 9.00 -4.12 7.82
N LEU A 104 8.11 -3.80 6.87
CA LEU A 104 6.90 -4.57 6.58
C LEU A 104 7.13 -6.09 6.45
N PRO A 105 8.17 -6.59 5.76
CA PRO A 105 8.41 -8.03 5.69
C PRO A 105 8.51 -8.72 7.06
N ARG A 106 8.95 -7.99 8.11
CA ARG A 106 9.02 -8.49 9.49
C ARG A 106 7.70 -8.30 10.26
N LEU A 107 6.86 -7.35 9.84
CA LEU A 107 5.58 -7.02 10.47
C LEU A 107 4.42 -7.86 9.92
N ILE A 108 4.45 -8.24 8.64
CA ILE A 108 3.41 -9.05 7.98
C ILE A 108 3.04 -10.30 8.79
N PRO A 109 3.98 -11.14 9.27
CA PRO A 109 3.63 -12.32 10.03
C PRO A 109 2.85 -12.02 11.32
N ARG A 110 3.06 -10.84 11.93
CA ARG A 110 2.34 -10.43 13.14
C ARG A 110 0.89 -10.10 12.80
N TYR A 111 0.68 -9.26 11.79
CA TYR A 111 -0.66 -8.90 11.32
C TYR A 111 -1.46 -10.11 10.86
N ASP A 112 -0.81 -11.07 10.19
CA ASP A 112 -1.47 -12.31 9.78
C ASP A 112 -1.81 -13.20 10.98
N ALA A 113 -0.91 -13.34 11.96
CA ALA A 113 -1.15 -14.22 13.11
C ALA A 113 -2.39 -13.78 13.91
N ASP A 114 -2.56 -12.47 14.11
CA ASP A 114 -3.63 -11.89 14.92
C ASP A 114 -5.04 -12.24 14.41
N VAL A 115 -5.17 -12.48 13.10
CA VAL A 115 -6.46 -12.78 12.43
C VAL A 115 -6.41 -14.03 11.58
N LYS A 116 -5.66 -15.05 12.00
CA LYS A 116 -5.64 -16.38 11.37
C LYS A 116 -5.31 -16.35 9.87
N LYS A 117 -4.36 -15.49 9.48
CA LYS A 117 -3.82 -15.31 8.11
C LYS A 117 -4.81 -14.73 7.09
N LEU A 118 -5.89 -14.10 7.57
CA LEU A 118 -6.91 -13.53 6.69
C LEU A 118 -6.36 -12.46 5.70
N PRO A 119 -5.48 -11.52 6.08
CA PRO A 119 -4.93 -10.53 5.15
C PRO A 119 -4.15 -11.17 4.01
N THR A 120 -3.26 -12.11 4.32
CA THR A 120 -2.55 -12.86 3.27
C THR A 120 -3.50 -13.66 2.38
N ALA A 121 -4.55 -14.29 2.93
CA ALA A 121 -5.54 -15.00 2.11
C ALA A 121 -6.29 -14.05 1.16
N MET A 122 -6.66 -12.85 1.63
CA MET A 122 -7.31 -11.82 0.81
C MET A 122 -6.36 -11.28 -0.27
N PHE A 123 -5.10 -11.01 0.08
CA PHE A 123 -4.09 -10.62 -0.89
C PHE A 123 -3.91 -11.71 -1.95
N ASP A 124 -3.83 -12.98 -1.55
CA ASP A 124 -3.63 -14.09 -2.48
C ASP A 124 -4.79 -14.23 -3.46
N ALA A 125 -6.04 -14.15 -2.99
CA ALA A 125 -7.22 -14.14 -3.86
C ALA A 125 -7.20 -12.93 -4.82
N TYR A 126 -7.03 -11.72 -4.30
CA TYR A 126 -6.94 -10.50 -5.11
C TYR A 126 -5.82 -10.57 -6.15
N TYR A 127 -4.64 -11.06 -5.76
CA TYR A 127 -3.50 -11.18 -6.63
C TYR A 127 -3.77 -12.18 -7.76
N GLN A 128 -4.35 -13.34 -7.47
CA GLN A 128 -4.63 -14.36 -8.49
C GLN A 128 -5.68 -13.90 -9.49
N ASP A 129 -6.74 -13.23 -9.03
CA ASP A 129 -7.90 -12.89 -9.86
C ASP A 129 -7.69 -11.61 -10.68
N TYR A 130 -6.93 -10.64 -10.15
CA TYR A 130 -6.84 -9.29 -10.75
C TYR A 130 -5.42 -8.91 -11.18
N VAL A 131 -4.43 -9.09 -10.29
CA VAL A 131 -3.06 -8.60 -10.54
C VAL A 131 -2.29 -9.54 -11.46
N PHE A 132 -2.34 -10.84 -11.20
CA PHE A 132 -1.60 -11.85 -11.94
C PHE A 132 -1.99 -11.89 -13.43
N PRO A 133 -3.27 -11.88 -13.82
CA PRO A 133 -3.66 -11.85 -15.23
C PRO A 133 -3.15 -10.59 -15.93
N PHE A 134 -3.25 -9.43 -15.28
CA PHE A 134 -2.74 -8.17 -15.81
C PHE A 134 -1.22 -8.21 -16.03
N VAL A 135 -0.45 -8.59 -14.99
CA VAL A 135 1.02 -8.65 -15.06
C VAL A 135 1.49 -9.66 -16.12
N ARG A 136 0.82 -10.81 -16.21
CA ARG A 136 1.19 -11.87 -17.15
C ARG A 136 0.82 -11.54 -18.59
N ASN A 137 -0.40 -11.06 -18.82
CA ASN A 137 -0.96 -10.93 -20.17
C ASN A 137 -0.70 -9.55 -20.77
N GLU A 138 -0.92 -8.49 -20.01
CA GLU A 138 -0.79 -7.10 -20.49
C GLU A 138 0.66 -6.62 -20.43
N LEU A 139 1.32 -6.81 -19.28
CA LEU A 139 2.73 -6.44 -19.13
C LEU A 139 3.69 -7.46 -19.74
N LYS A 140 3.16 -8.61 -20.19
CA LYS A 140 3.90 -9.72 -20.82
C LYS A 140 5.08 -10.19 -19.97
N MET A 141 4.98 -10.09 -18.64
CA MET A 141 6.03 -10.58 -17.74
C MET A 141 6.04 -12.11 -17.77
N LYS A 142 7.24 -12.66 -17.95
CA LYS A 142 7.49 -14.10 -18.01
C LYS A 142 8.65 -14.47 -17.08
N GLY A 143 8.66 -15.72 -16.64
CA GLY A 143 9.73 -16.28 -15.81
C GLY A 143 9.41 -16.31 -14.33
N TYR A 144 9.76 -17.43 -13.69
CA TYR A 144 9.43 -17.70 -12.29
C TYR A 144 9.97 -16.65 -11.33
N PHE A 145 11.24 -16.25 -11.48
CA PHE A 145 11.87 -15.23 -10.64
C PHE A 145 11.19 -13.86 -10.76
N SER A 146 10.92 -13.41 -11.99
CA SER A 146 10.24 -12.14 -12.24
C SER A 146 8.83 -12.13 -11.66
N MET A 147 8.08 -13.23 -11.78
CA MET A 147 6.75 -13.35 -11.20
C MET A 147 6.78 -13.39 -9.66
N LYS A 148 7.78 -14.06 -9.07
CA LYS A 148 7.96 -14.10 -7.60
C LYS A 148 8.25 -12.72 -7.03
N GLU A 149 9.14 -11.96 -7.66
CA GLU A 149 9.47 -10.59 -7.21
C GLU A 149 8.29 -9.63 -7.42
N GLN A 150 7.50 -9.79 -8.49
CA GLN A 150 6.25 -9.05 -8.67
C GLN A 150 5.25 -9.32 -7.56
N ARG A 151 4.97 -10.59 -7.26
CA ARG A 151 4.08 -10.95 -6.15
C ARG A 151 4.57 -10.33 -4.83
N ARG A 152 5.88 -10.40 -4.56
CA ARG A 152 6.48 -9.78 -3.37
C ARG A 152 6.33 -8.26 -3.34
N PHE A 153 6.42 -7.60 -4.50
CA PHE A 153 6.19 -6.17 -4.64
C PHE A 153 4.74 -5.80 -4.32
N PHE A 154 3.76 -6.43 -5.00
CA PHE A 154 2.34 -6.20 -4.76
C PHE A 154 1.92 -6.55 -3.34
N ASN A 155 2.50 -7.62 -2.76
CA ASN A 155 2.24 -7.97 -1.37
C ASN A 155 2.67 -6.85 -0.41
N GLN A 156 3.84 -6.24 -0.64
CA GLN A 156 4.26 -5.12 0.19
C GLN A 156 3.41 -3.87 -0.03
N LEU A 157 2.96 -3.59 -1.26
CA LEU A 157 2.04 -2.48 -1.51
C LEU A 157 0.70 -2.68 -0.77
N PHE A 158 0.18 -3.90 -0.82
CA PHE A 158 -1.03 -4.27 -0.10
C PHE A 158 -0.82 -4.06 1.41
N PHE A 159 0.23 -4.65 1.98
CA PHE A 159 0.48 -4.50 3.42
C PHE A 159 0.94 -3.08 3.84
N SER A 160 1.42 -2.24 2.93
CA SER A 160 1.61 -0.82 3.24
C SER A 160 0.28 -0.09 3.39
N GLY A 161 -0.75 -0.45 2.62
CA GLY A 161 -2.11 0.05 2.83
C GLY A 161 -2.68 -0.41 4.17
N VAL A 162 -2.50 -1.69 4.52
CA VAL A 162 -2.89 -2.24 5.83
C VAL A 162 -2.26 -1.42 6.96
N LEU A 163 -0.94 -1.20 6.88
CA LEU A 163 -0.19 -0.43 7.85
C LEU A 163 -0.69 1.03 7.95
N LEU A 164 -0.98 1.69 6.82
CA LEU A 164 -1.51 3.05 6.82
C LEU A 164 -2.83 3.13 7.60
N GLY A 165 -3.72 2.16 7.40
CA GLY A 165 -4.96 2.05 8.16
C GLY A 165 -4.72 1.88 9.66
N LEU A 166 -3.81 0.97 10.04
CA LEU A 166 -3.47 0.74 11.45
C LEU A 166 -2.87 1.97 12.12
N GLU A 167 -1.91 2.64 11.49
CA GLU A 167 -1.29 3.87 12.01
C GLU A 167 -2.33 4.99 12.16
N SER A 168 -3.28 5.08 11.23
CA SER A 168 -4.41 6.02 11.33
C SER A 168 -5.29 5.71 12.55
N ASP A 169 -5.65 4.44 12.77
CA ASP A 169 -6.44 4.03 13.93
C ASP A 169 -5.69 4.26 15.26
N PHE A 170 -4.37 4.03 15.30
CA PHE A 170 -3.55 4.31 16.48
C PHE A 170 -3.48 5.81 16.80
N ALA A 171 -3.26 6.65 15.79
CA ALA A 171 -3.23 8.11 15.97
C ALA A 171 -4.55 8.63 16.54
N CYS A 172 -5.69 8.12 16.07
CA CYS A 172 -7.00 8.46 16.61
C CYS A 172 -7.17 8.10 18.10
N ARG A 173 -6.71 6.91 18.49
CA ARG A 173 -6.83 6.44 19.88
C ARG A 173 -5.98 7.27 20.85
N GLN A 174 -4.79 7.70 20.41
CA GLN A 174 -3.93 8.56 21.23
C GLN A 174 -4.62 9.89 21.57
N ILE A 175 -5.31 10.50 20.60
CA ILE A 175 -6.07 11.74 20.84
C ILE A 175 -7.18 11.52 21.88
N GLN A 176 -7.91 10.41 21.81
CA GLN A 176 -8.98 10.11 22.77
C GLN A 176 -8.43 9.93 24.20
N SER A 177 -7.28 9.25 24.35
CA SER A 177 -6.64 9.05 25.65
C SER A 177 -6.15 10.34 26.32
N GLN A 178 -5.85 11.39 25.56
CA GLN A 178 -5.45 12.70 26.10
C GLN A 178 -6.63 13.54 26.59
N GLN A 179 -7.86 13.13 26.28
CA GLN A 179 -9.10 13.85 26.61
C GLN A 179 -9.93 13.17 27.72
N SER A 180 -9.49 12.00 28.16
CA SER A 180 -10.11 11.18 29.21
C SER A 180 -9.35 11.36 30.51
#